data_AF-A0A2G9G7C8-F1
#
_entry.id   AF-A0A2G9G7C8-F1
#
_cell.length_a   1.000
_cell.length_b   1.000
_cell.length_c   1.000
_cell.angle_alpha   90.00
_cell.angle_beta   90.00
_cell.angle_gamma   90.00
#
_symmetry.space_group_name_H-M   'P 1'
#
loop_
_entity.id
_entity.type
_entity.pdbx_description
1 polymer ?
#
loop_
_entity_poly.entity_id
_entity_poly.type
_entity_poly.pdbx_seq_one_letter_code
_entity_poly.pdbx_strand_id
1 'polypeptide(L)'
;MQLKDDVSRIEHEIMQALAYAGSDKDTELRKLLDEVSPRNFDKINKLLMVKDEEIANLKDDIRIMSAHWKLKTKDLESQLEKNRRADQDLKKKVLKLEFCLQEARAQTRKLQRMGERRDKALKELRHQLAAKQSGVPPRSEKQNFWETSGFKLVVSVSMLILVMFSKR
;
A
#
# COMPACT_ATOMS: atom_id res chain seq x y z
N MET A 1 -35.36 35.82 47.19
CA MET A 1 -35.89 35.14 48.39
C MET A 1 -37.27 35.65 48.74
N GLN A 2 -37.45 36.96 48.94
CA GLN A 2 -38.74 37.55 49.34
C GLN A 2 -39.97 37.08 48.57
N LEU A 3 -39.94 37.07 47.22
CA LEU A 3 -41.08 36.60 46.42
C LEU A 3 -41.40 35.11 46.62
N LYS A 4 -40.38 34.25 46.76
CA LYS A 4 -40.56 32.81 46.99
C LYS A 4 -41.23 32.57 48.33
N ASP A 5 -40.74 33.26 49.35
CA ASP A 5 -41.23 33.14 50.72
C ASP A 5 -42.66 33.71 50.84
N ASP A 6 -42.95 34.82 50.15
CA ASP A 6 -44.27 35.43 50.06
C ASP A 6 -45.27 34.51 49.33
N VAL A 7 -44.87 33.90 48.20
CA VAL A 7 -45.70 32.93 47.47
C VAL A 7 -45.96 31.69 48.32
N SER A 8 -44.95 31.14 49.01
CA SER A 8 -45.14 30.01 49.91
C SER A 8 -46.05 30.34 51.11
N ARG A 9 -46.01 31.58 51.62
CA ARG A 9 -46.92 32.03 52.67
C ARG A 9 -48.37 32.09 52.17
N ILE A 10 -48.60 32.73 51.02
CA ILE A 10 -49.93 32.83 50.40
C ILE A 10 -50.46 31.45 50.02
N GLU A 11 -49.62 30.57 49.48
CA GLU A 11 -49.94 29.16 49.19
C GLU A 11 -50.43 28.44 50.45
N HIS A 12 -49.76 28.63 51.59
CA HIS A 12 -50.16 28.02 52.86
C HIS A 12 -51.49 28.57 53.39
N GLU A 13 -51.71 29.87 53.30
CA GLU A 13 -52.97 30.54 53.68
C GLU A 13 -54.16 30.02 52.85
N ILE A 14 -53.99 29.90 51.53
CA ILE A 14 -54.99 29.32 50.62
C ILE A 14 -55.28 27.86 51.01
N MET A 15 -54.24 27.08 51.30
CA MET A 15 -54.38 25.67 51.68
C MET A 15 -55.13 25.48 53.00
N GLN A 16 -54.91 26.36 53.99
CA GLN A 16 -55.68 26.40 55.23
C GLN A 16 -57.14 26.77 54.98
N ALA A 17 -57.40 27.81 54.19
CA ALA A 17 -58.77 28.24 53.87
C ALA A 17 -59.56 27.12 53.17
N LEU A 18 -58.95 26.39 52.24
CA LEU A 18 -59.54 25.22 51.58
C LEU A 18 -59.86 24.09 52.57
N ALA A 19 -58.98 23.84 53.53
CA ALA A 19 -59.20 22.85 54.58
C ALA A 19 -60.37 23.22 55.50
N TYR A 20 -60.50 24.49 55.88
CA TYR A 20 -61.63 25.00 56.66
C TYR A 20 -62.96 24.96 55.90
N ALA A 21 -62.92 25.21 54.59
CA ALA A 21 -64.11 25.17 53.73
C ALA A 21 -64.59 23.74 53.41
N GLY A 22 -63.87 22.70 53.84
CA GLY A 22 -64.21 21.31 53.54
C GLY A 22 -64.13 20.96 52.05
N SER A 23 -63.38 21.74 51.26
CA SER A 23 -63.31 21.55 49.80
C SER A 23 -62.57 20.26 49.45
N ASP A 24 -63.10 19.51 48.50
CA ASP A 24 -62.53 18.25 48.02
C ASP A 24 -61.09 18.40 47.50
N LYS A 25 -60.31 17.33 47.59
CA LYS A 25 -58.88 17.31 47.21
C LYS A 25 -58.66 17.51 45.70
N ASP A 26 -59.68 17.29 44.88
CA ASP A 26 -59.56 17.30 43.41
C ASP A 26 -60.03 18.61 42.76
N THR A 27 -60.00 19.72 43.50
CA THR A 27 -60.36 21.04 42.99
C THR A 27 -59.31 21.57 42.01
N GLU A 28 -59.76 22.17 40.91
CA GLU A 28 -58.90 22.83 39.90
C GLU A 28 -57.97 23.87 40.53
N LEU A 29 -58.41 24.52 41.62
CA LEU A 29 -57.60 25.47 42.38
C LEU A 29 -56.38 24.80 43.02
N ARG A 30 -56.51 23.55 43.48
CA ARG A 30 -55.42 22.78 44.10
C ARG A 30 -54.41 22.31 43.05
N LYS A 31 -54.89 21.90 41.86
CA LYS A 31 -54.02 21.58 40.72
C LYS A 31 -53.21 22.80 40.29
N LEU A 32 -53.87 23.96 40.16
CA LEU A 32 -53.20 25.22 39.82
C LEU A 32 -52.15 25.59 40.89
N LEU A 33 -52.48 25.41 42.17
CA LEU A 33 -51.58 25.69 43.28
C LEU A 33 -50.34 24.80 43.26
N ASP A 34 -50.50 23.50 42.95
CA ASP A 34 -49.38 22.57 42.78
C ASP A 34 -48.51 22.92 41.56
N GLU A 35 -49.11 23.37 40.46
CA GLU A 35 -48.39 23.80 39.25
C GLU A 35 -47.53 25.04 39.51
N VAL A 36 -48.07 26.03 40.22
CA VAL A 36 -47.38 27.29 40.56
C VAL A 36 -46.58 27.22 41.86
N SER A 37 -46.57 26.07 42.54
CA SER A 37 -45.87 25.90 43.81
C SER A 37 -44.35 26.13 43.62
N PRO A 38 -43.70 26.93 44.48
CA PRO A 38 -42.24 27.12 44.46
C PRO A 38 -41.45 25.80 44.51
N ARG A 39 -42.02 24.74 45.11
CA ARG A 39 -41.41 23.41 45.13
C ARG A 39 -41.36 22.76 43.74
N ASN A 40 -42.33 23.04 42.87
CA ASN A 40 -42.34 22.56 41.50
C ASN A 40 -41.22 23.25 40.69
N PHE A 41 -41.09 24.58 40.83
CA PHE A 41 -40.00 25.34 40.22
C PHE A 41 -38.62 24.88 40.70
N ASP A 42 -38.43 24.60 41.99
CA ASP A 42 -37.18 24.06 42.51
C ASP A 42 -36.84 22.68 41.89
N LYS A 43 -37.84 21.82 41.68
CA LYS A 43 -37.65 20.50 41.02
C LYS A 43 -37.25 20.68 39.56
N ILE A 44 -37.95 21.55 38.82
CA ILE A 44 -37.64 21.86 37.42
C ILE A 44 -36.23 22.43 37.31
N ASN A 45 -35.86 23.36 38.19
CA ASN A 45 -34.53 23.97 38.17
C ASN A 45 -33.41 22.95 38.45
N LYS A 46 -33.62 22.01 39.37
CA LYS A 46 -32.67 20.90 39.58
C LYS A 46 -32.53 20.02 38.35
N LEU A 47 -33.64 19.69 37.68
CA LEU A 47 -33.60 18.90 36.46
C LEU A 47 -32.87 19.63 35.34
N LEU A 48 -33.09 20.94 35.19
CA LEU A 48 -32.39 21.78 34.23
C LEU A 48 -30.88 21.78 34.48
N MET A 49 -30.43 21.94 35.72
CA MET A 49 -29.01 21.90 36.06
C MET A 49 -28.35 20.58 35.67
N VAL A 50 -29.01 19.44 35.92
CA VAL A 50 -28.52 18.11 35.49
C VAL A 50 -28.44 18.04 33.97
N LYS A 51 -29.44 18.57 33.27
CA LYS A 51 -29.43 18.59 31.79
C LYS A 51 -28.36 19.50 31.21
N ASP A 52 -28.10 20.64 31.82
CA ASP A 52 -27.03 21.54 31.40
C ASP A 52 -25.65 20.89 31.58
N GLU A 53 -25.45 20.13 32.66
CA GLU A 53 -24.24 19.34 32.88
C GLU A 53 -24.09 18.20 31.86
N GLU A 54 -25.15 17.45 31.58
CA GLU A 54 -25.15 16.43 30.51
C GLU A 54 -24.82 17.05 29.14
N ILE A 55 -25.40 18.22 28.82
CA ILE A 55 -25.11 18.94 27.57
C ILE A 55 -23.64 19.38 27.52
N ALA A 56 -23.07 19.85 28.63
CA ALA A 56 -21.67 20.23 28.71
C ALA A 56 -20.75 19.03 28.45
N ASN A 57 -21.01 17.90 29.11
CA ASN A 57 -20.25 16.66 28.93
C ASN A 57 -20.33 16.16 27.48
N LEU A 58 -21.52 16.13 26.87
CA LEU A 58 -21.68 15.73 25.47
C LEU A 58 -20.93 16.64 24.50
N LYS A 59 -20.89 17.96 24.77
CA LYS A 59 -20.12 18.91 23.96
C LYS A 59 -18.62 18.64 24.04
N ASP A 60 -18.12 18.31 25.22
CA ASP A 60 -16.71 17.97 25.41
C ASP A 60 -16.35 16.63 24.74
N ASP A 61 -17.20 15.62 24.88
CA ASP A 61 -17.03 14.34 24.18
C ASP A 61 -17.00 14.52 22.65
N ILE A 62 -17.92 15.31 22.10
CA ILE A 62 -17.94 15.65 20.67
C ILE A 62 -16.65 16.35 20.26
N ARG A 63 -16.16 17.29 21.08
CA ARG A 63 -14.91 18.01 20.80
C ARG A 63 -13.70 17.07 20.78
N ILE A 64 -13.60 16.17 21.76
CA ILE A 64 -12.51 15.18 21.84
C ILE A 64 -12.58 14.22 20.65
N MET A 65 -13.77 13.69 20.36
CA MET A 65 -14.00 12.77 19.25
C MET A 65 -13.65 13.44 17.91
N SER A 66 -14.05 14.70 17.72
CA SER A 66 -13.74 15.49 16.52
C SER A 66 -12.24 15.68 16.34
N ALA A 67 -11.50 16.01 17.41
CA ALA A 67 -10.05 16.15 17.37
C ALA A 67 -9.37 14.81 17.02
N HIS A 68 -9.81 13.71 17.63
CA HIS A 68 -9.32 12.37 17.33
C HIS A 68 -9.57 12.00 15.85
N TRP A 69 -10.78 12.22 15.35
CA TRP A 69 -11.10 11.96 13.94
C TRP A 69 -10.25 12.78 12.99
N LYS A 70 -10.03 14.06 13.28
CA LYS A 70 -9.16 14.92 12.47
C LYS A 70 -7.72 14.42 12.41
N LEU A 71 -7.18 13.93 13.53
CA LEU A 71 -5.85 13.32 13.55
C LEU A 71 -5.83 12.00 12.77
N LYS A 72 -6.86 11.16 12.95
CA LYS A 72 -6.97 9.88 12.24
C LYS A 72 -7.07 10.06 10.73
N THR A 73 -7.82 11.05 10.25
CA THR A 73 -7.89 11.41 8.84
C THR A 73 -6.52 11.78 8.28
N LYS A 74 -5.75 12.63 8.98
CA LYS A 74 -4.39 13.02 8.55
C LYS A 74 -3.42 11.84 8.49
N ASP A 75 -3.49 10.92 9.46
CA ASP A 75 -2.70 9.69 9.46
C ASP A 75 -3.01 8.83 8.22
N LEU A 76 -4.29 8.61 7.94
CA LEU A 76 -4.73 7.83 6.78
C LEU A 76 -4.33 8.49 5.44
N GLU A 77 -4.47 9.82 5.32
CA GLU A 77 -4.01 10.57 4.15
C GLU A 77 -2.50 10.43 3.92
N SER A 78 -1.71 10.49 5.00
CA SER A 78 -0.25 10.28 4.93
C SER A 78 0.11 8.87 4.48
N GLN A 79 -0.59 7.85 4.99
CA GLN A 79 -0.39 6.47 4.56
C GLN A 79 -0.75 6.28 3.08
N LEU A 80 -1.85 6.89 2.64
CA LEU A 80 -2.29 6.83 1.24
C LEU A 80 -1.26 7.46 0.29
N GLU A 81 -0.70 8.62 0.65
CA GLU A 81 0.32 9.28 -0.16
C GLU A 81 1.64 8.48 -0.20
N LYS A 82 2.05 7.87 0.92
CA LYS A 82 3.20 6.95 0.94
C LYS A 82 2.98 5.76 0.01
N ASN A 83 1.81 5.15 0.07
CA ASN A 83 1.48 4.01 -0.78
C ASN A 83 1.46 4.41 -2.26
N ARG A 84 0.90 5.58 -2.59
CA ARG A 84 0.90 6.13 -3.96
C ARG A 84 2.30 6.32 -4.52
N ARG A 85 3.24 6.81 -3.71
CA ARG A 85 4.66 6.96 -4.12
C ARG A 85 5.33 5.60 -4.34
N ALA A 86 5.11 4.65 -3.43
CA ALA A 86 5.65 3.31 -3.56
C ALA A 86 5.14 2.62 -4.84
N ASP A 87 3.85 2.77 -5.15
CA ASP A 87 3.23 2.22 -6.37
C ASP A 87 3.84 2.84 -7.64
N GLN A 88 4.06 4.15 -7.67
CA GLN A 88 4.73 4.82 -8.79
C GLN A 88 6.17 4.31 -9.00
N ASP A 89 6.93 4.13 -7.92
CA ASP A 89 8.30 3.62 -8.02
C ASP A 89 8.33 2.15 -8.44
N LEU A 90 7.38 1.35 -7.97
CA LEU A 90 7.21 -0.03 -8.43
C LEU A 90 6.86 -0.06 -9.91
N LYS A 91 5.93 0.77 -10.38
CA LYS A 91 5.55 0.90 -11.79
C LYS A 91 6.75 1.25 -12.67
N LYS A 92 7.61 2.18 -12.23
CA LYS A 92 8.88 2.49 -12.94
C LYS A 92 9.79 1.27 -13.03
N LYS A 93 9.93 0.49 -11.95
CA LYS A 93 10.75 -0.73 -11.93
C LYS A 93 10.19 -1.81 -12.83
N VAL A 94 8.86 -2.00 -12.84
CA VAL A 94 8.18 -2.94 -13.74
C VAL A 94 8.45 -2.58 -15.20
N LEU A 95 8.27 -1.31 -15.58
CA LEU A 95 8.56 -0.85 -16.95
C LEU A 95 10.02 -1.12 -17.36
N LYS A 96 10.98 -0.88 -16.45
CA LYS A 96 12.39 -1.22 -16.70
C LYS A 96 12.60 -2.72 -16.92
N LEU A 97 11.97 -3.55 -16.09
CA LEU A 97 12.07 -5.01 -16.23
C LEU A 97 11.43 -5.50 -17.53
N GLU A 98 10.29 -4.95 -17.94
CA GLU A 98 9.64 -5.27 -19.21
C GLU A 98 10.55 -4.93 -20.40
N PHE A 99 11.21 -3.76 -20.36
CA PHE A 99 12.17 -3.37 -21.38
C PHE A 99 13.37 -4.34 -21.44
N CYS A 100 14.00 -4.64 -20.29
CA CYS A 100 15.11 -5.59 -20.23
C CYS A 100 14.70 -6.99 -20.73
N LEU A 101 13.48 -7.44 -20.40
CA LEU A 101 12.95 -8.72 -20.87
C LEU A 101 12.74 -8.74 -22.39
N GLN A 102 12.22 -7.66 -22.97
CA GLN A 102 12.08 -7.52 -24.41
C GLN A 102 13.44 -7.56 -25.11
N GLU A 103 14.44 -6.86 -24.57
CA GLU A 103 15.80 -6.87 -25.09
C GLU A 103 16.43 -8.26 -25.02
N ALA A 104 16.37 -8.93 -23.87
CA ALA A 104 16.87 -10.29 -23.69
C ALA A 104 16.22 -11.26 -24.69
N ARG A 105 14.89 -11.18 -24.88
CA ARG A 105 14.17 -11.98 -25.89
C ARG A 105 14.67 -11.68 -27.31
N ALA A 106 14.95 -10.42 -27.64
CA ALA A 106 15.49 -10.05 -28.95
C ALA A 106 16.91 -10.61 -29.17
N GLN A 107 17.76 -10.55 -28.15
CA GLN A 107 19.10 -11.13 -28.17
C GLN A 107 19.05 -12.66 -28.34
N THR A 108 18.19 -13.36 -27.59
CA THR A 108 17.97 -14.82 -27.73
C THR A 108 17.56 -15.19 -29.16
N ARG A 109 16.64 -14.44 -29.78
CA ARG A 109 16.26 -14.67 -31.19
C ARG A 109 17.42 -14.46 -32.17
N LYS A 110 18.36 -13.55 -31.88
CA LYS A 110 19.56 -13.36 -32.72
C LYS A 110 20.52 -14.53 -32.54
N LEU A 111 20.77 -14.95 -31.30
CA LEU A 111 21.62 -16.11 -30.98
C LEU A 111 21.09 -17.39 -31.61
N GLN A 112 19.77 -17.63 -31.55
CA GLN A 112 19.14 -18.79 -32.19
C GLN A 112 19.40 -18.82 -33.70
N ARG A 113 19.19 -17.68 -34.39
CA ARG A 113 19.49 -17.57 -35.83
C ARG A 113 20.97 -17.79 -36.15
N MET A 114 21.89 -17.33 -35.31
CA MET A 114 23.32 -17.59 -35.48
C MET A 114 23.67 -19.06 -35.20
N GLY A 115 23.01 -19.70 -34.24
CA GLY A 115 23.11 -21.14 -33.98
C GLY A 115 22.69 -21.95 -35.21
N GLU A 116 21.50 -21.68 -35.74
CA GLU A 116 20.99 -22.36 -36.94
C GLU A 116 21.92 -22.21 -38.15
N ARG A 117 22.51 -21.03 -38.36
CA ARG A 117 23.50 -20.81 -39.42
C ARG A 117 24.77 -21.65 -39.21
N ARG A 118 25.30 -21.68 -37.99
CA ARG A 118 26.47 -22.50 -37.64
C ARG A 118 26.17 -23.98 -37.82
N ASP A 119 25.00 -24.45 -37.39
CA ASP A 119 24.59 -25.84 -37.53
C ASP A 119 24.45 -26.25 -38.99
N LYS A 120 23.92 -25.37 -39.85
CA LYS A 120 23.90 -25.59 -41.31
C LYS A 120 25.30 -25.70 -41.90
N ALA A 121 26.21 -24.79 -41.53
CA ALA A 121 27.60 -24.83 -42.00
C ALA A 121 28.33 -26.11 -41.52
N LEU A 122 28.10 -26.53 -40.28
CA LEU A 122 28.66 -27.77 -39.74
C LEU A 122 28.12 -29.01 -40.46
N LYS A 123 26.82 -29.05 -40.78
CA LYS A 123 26.23 -30.13 -41.58
C LYS A 123 26.85 -30.18 -42.97
N GLU A 124 27.01 -29.04 -43.64
CA GLU A 124 27.64 -28.96 -44.97
C GLU A 124 29.10 -29.44 -44.94
N LEU A 125 29.90 -28.98 -43.97
CA LEU A 125 31.28 -29.47 -43.82
C LEU A 125 31.34 -30.97 -43.55
N ARG A 126 30.40 -31.53 -42.76
CA ARG A 126 30.30 -32.99 -42.56
C ARG A 126 29.96 -33.72 -43.85
N HIS A 127 29.04 -33.19 -44.66
CA HIS A 127 28.70 -33.77 -45.96
C HIS A 127 29.88 -33.72 -46.94
N GLN A 128 30.62 -32.61 -46.99
CA GLN A 128 31.83 -32.49 -47.81
C GLN A 128 32.94 -33.46 -47.37
N LEU A 129 33.12 -33.65 -46.05
CA LEU A 129 34.06 -34.62 -45.52
C LEU A 129 33.67 -36.05 -45.91
N ALA A 130 32.39 -36.39 -45.78
CA ALA A 130 31.86 -37.69 -46.19
C ALA A 130 32.02 -37.93 -47.71
N ALA A 131 31.74 -36.92 -48.54
CA ALA A 131 31.91 -36.99 -49.99
C ALA A 131 33.38 -37.13 -50.41
N LYS A 132 34.31 -36.50 -49.70
CA LYS A 132 35.75 -36.71 -49.91
C LYS A 132 36.23 -38.10 -49.48
N GLN A 133 35.59 -38.71 -48.48
CA GLN A 133 35.90 -40.08 -48.08
C GLN A 133 35.36 -41.13 -49.06
N SER A 134 34.26 -40.86 -49.78
CA SER A 134 33.66 -41.79 -50.75
C SER A 134 34.24 -41.69 -52.18
N GLY A 135 35.03 -40.67 -52.49
CA GLY A 135 35.62 -40.42 -53.82
C GLY A 135 37.09 -40.80 -53.99
N VAL A 136 37.70 -41.47 -53.02
CA VAL A 136 39.12 -41.85 -53.05
C VAL A 136 39.23 -43.38 -53.16
N PRO A 137 39.80 -43.96 -54.24
CA PRO A 137 40.19 -45.37 -54.22
C PRO A 137 41.26 -45.56 -53.14
N PRO A 138 41.45 -46.74 -52.54
CA PRO A 138 42.31 -46.89 -51.37
C PRO A 138 43.76 -46.63 -51.75
N ARG A 139 44.21 -45.37 -51.62
CA ARG A 139 45.61 -45.01 -51.74
C ARG A 139 46.25 -45.29 -50.39
N SER A 140 46.74 -46.52 -50.28
CA SER A 140 47.72 -46.93 -49.29
C SER A 140 48.97 -46.05 -49.43
N GLU A 141 49.03 -44.95 -48.68
CA GLU A 141 50.29 -44.31 -48.31
C GLU A 141 50.01 -43.33 -47.15
N LYS A 142 50.53 -43.67 -45.96
CA LYS A 142 50.60 -42.78 -44.81
C LYS A 142 51.40 -41.53 -45.20
N GLN A 143 50.75 -40.52 -45.76
CA GLN A 143 51.35 -39.21 -45.90
C GLN A 143 51.30 -38.56 -44.52
N ASN A 144 52.44 -38.61 -43.81
CA ASN A 144 52.56 -38.08 -42.47
C ASN A 144 52.17 -36.60 -42.48
N PHE A 145 51.09 -36.25 -41.77
CA PHE A 145 50.58 -34.89 -41.65
C PHE A 145 51.68 -33.86 -41.29
N TRP A 146 52.67 -34.31 -40.51
CA TRP A 146 53.88 -33.60 -40.10
C TRP A 146 54.77 -33.11 -41.26
N GLU A 147 54.66 -33.70 -42.44
CA GLU A 147 55.49 -33.33 -43.60
C GLU A 147 54.86 -32.29 -44.53
N THR A 148 53.58 -31.97 -44.31
CA THR A 148 52.85 -30.98 -45.12
C THR A 148 53.51 -29.61 -45.01
N SER A 149 53.82 -28.97 -46.14
CA SER A 149 54.54 -27.68 -46.19
C SER A 149 53.93 -26.59 -45.31
N GLY A 150 52.61 -26.60 -45.10
CA GLY A 150 51.92 -25.68 -44.20
C GLY A 150 52.24 -25.89 -42.72
N PHE A 151 52.39 -27.14 -42.26
CA PHE A 151 52.77 -27.43 -40.88
C PHE A 151 54.20 -27.00 -40.59
N LYS A 152 55.13 -27.28 -41.53
CA LYS A 152 56.53 -26.80 -41.45
C LYS A 152 56.62 -25.27 -41.37
N LEU A 153 55.77 -24.56 -42.12
CA LEU A 153 55.69 -23.09 -42.07
C LEU A 153 55.28 -22.59 -40.68
N VAL A 154 54.22 -23.18 -40.10
CA VAL A 154 53.73 -22.80 -38.76
C VAL A 154 54.78 -23.06 -37.68
N VAL A 155 55.49 -24.20 -37.74
CA VAL A 155 56.58 -24.50 -36.80
C VAL A 155 57.73 -23.52 -36.97
N SER A 156 58.13 -23.21 -38.20
CA SER A 156 59.21 -22.25 -38.49
C SER A 156 58.88 -20.84 -37.97
N VAL A 157 57.67 -20.34 -38.23
CA VAL A 157 57.22 -19.04 -37.72
C VAL A 157 57.14 -19.03 -36.19
N SER A 158 56.66 -20.12 -35.58
CA SER A 158 56.58 -20.24 -34.11
C SER A 158 57.98 -20.22 -33.47
N MET A 159 58.96 -20.89 -34.08
CA MET A 159 60.37 -20.86 -33.63
C MET A 159 60.95 -19.45 -33.72
N LEU A 160 60.66 -18.73 -34.81
CA LEU A 160 61.16 -17.36 -35.03
C LEU A 160 60.61 -16.38 -33.99
N ILE A 161 59.33 -16.54 -33.63
CA ILE A 161 58.69 -15.79 -32.53
C ILE A 161 59.40 -16.11 -31.20
N LEU A 162 59.62 -17.38 -30.86
CA LEU A 162 60.31 -17.76 -29.62
C LEU A 162 61.72 -17.17 -29.53
N VAL A 163 62.50 -17.20 -30.62
CA VAL A 163 63.85 -16.62 -30.67
C VAL A 163 63.82 -15.09 -30.46
N MET A 164 62.83 -14.40 -31.01
CA MET A 164 62.64 -12.96 -30.80
C MET A 164 62.29 -12.62 -29.35
N PHE A 165 61.53 -13.48 -28.66
CA PHE A 165 61.15 -13.27 -27.27
C PHE A 165 62.23 -13.68 -26.25
N SER A 166 63.10 -14.63 -26.57
CA SER A 166 64.20 -15.05 -25.68
C SER A 166 65.40 -14.08 -25.65
N LYS A 167 65.37 -13.01 -26.46
CA LYS A 167 66.44 -12.02 -26.57
C LYS A 167 66.12 -10.69 -25.86
N ARG A 168 65.09 -10.69 -24.99
CA ARG A 168 64.76 -9.60 -24.07
C ARG A 168 65.13 -9.98 -22.64
#